data_AF-A0A6P0LK94-F1
#
_entry.id   AF-A0A6P0LK94-F1
#
_cell.length_a   1.000
_cell.length_b   1.000
_cell.length_c   1.000
_cell.angle_alpha   90.00
_cell.angle_beta   90.00
_cell.angle_gamma   90.00
#
_symmetry.space_group_name_H-M   'P 1'
#
loop_
_entity.id
_entity.type
_entity.pdbx_description
1 polymer ?
#
loop_
_entity_poly.entity_id
_entity_poly.type
_entity_poly.pdbx_seq_one_letter_code
_entity_poly.pdbx_strand_id
1 'polypeptide(L)'
;MVLTRMSVSHSTQQRLVHRLYFELPELYQTVEEMGVDGGKVRLPTAFGERSQWRDYIAVTFPKHCVGAVFCVHDSLVSWVNHHTVATPVICLGDGQKLPLE
;
A
#
# COMPACT_ATOMS: atom_id res chain seq x y z
N MET A 1 3.37 -8.37 -11.14
CA MET A 1 3.76 -8.62 -12.54
C MET A 1 2.91 -7.73 -13.42
N VAL A 2 3.48 -6.68 -14.03
CA VAL A 2 2.76 -5.89 -15.05
C VAL A 2 2.89 -6.66 -16.36
N LEU A 3 1.76 -7.16 -16.89
CA LEU A 3 1.68 -7.97 -18.11
C LEU A 3 1.81 -7.08 -19.36
N THR A 4 2.98 -6.47 -19.59
CA THR A 4 3.26 -5.72 -20.83
C THR A 4 4.07 -6.50 -21.85
N ARG A 5 4.36 -7.80 -21.61
CA ARG A 5 5.22 -8.64 -22.48
C ARG A 5 6.65 -8.08 -22.73
N MET A 6 7.05 -7.02 -22.02
CA MET A 6 8.39 -6.45 -22.05
C MET A 6 9.15 -6.85 -20.78
N SER A 7 10.39 -7.33 -20.93
CA SER A 7 11.26 -7.62 -19.79
C SER A 7 11.89 -6.32 -19.28
N VAL A 8 11.56 -5.94 -18.05
CA VAL A 8 12.10 -4.76 -17.37
C VAL A 8 12.90 -5.23 -16.16
N SER A 9 14.13 -4.73 -15.99
CA SER A 9 14.93 -5.10 -14.81
C SER A 9 14.25 -4.62 -13.52
N HIS A 10 14.46 -5.34 -12.42
CA HIS A 10 13.88 -5.00 -11.11
C HIS A 10 14.14 -3.53 -10.71
N SER A 11 15.36 -3.04 -10.93
CA SER A 11 15.73 -1.65 -10.62
C SER A 11 15.02 -0.64 -11.52
N THR A 12 14.76 -0.97 -12.78
CA THR A 12 14.01 -0.11 -13.71
C THR A 12 12.54 -0.10 -13.35
N GLN A 13 11.94 -1.25 -13.05
CA GLN A 13 10.55 -1.34 -12.61
C GLN A 13 10.35 -0.55 -11.31
N GLN A 14 11.24 -0.71 -10.33
CA GLN A 14 11.20 0.04 -9.09
C GLN A 14 11.27 1.55 -9.34
N ARG A 15 12.20 2.03 -10.18
CA ARG A 15 12.30 3.46 -10.54
C ARG A 15 11.05 3.98 -11.24
N LEU A 16 10.43 3.19 -12.12
CA LEU A 16 9.22 3.59 -12.82
C LEU A 16 8.03 3.70 -11.86
N VAL A 17 7.86 2.72 -10.96
CA VAL A 17 6.82 2.74 -9.92
C VAL A 17 6.96 3.96 -9.01
N HIS A 18 8.19 4.37 -8.65
CA HIS A 18 8.39 5.56 -7.83
C HIS A 18 8.11 6.90 -8.53
N ARG A 19 8.00 6.92 -9.87
CA ARG A 19 7.74 8.15 -10.65
C ARG A 19 6.27 8.31 -11.05
N LEU A 20 5.48 7.26 -10.88
CA LEU A 20 4.06 7.27 -11.21
C LEU A 20 3.26 7.47 -9.93
N TYR A 21 2.27 8.36 -9.99
CA TYR A 21 1.24 8.42 -8.96
C TYR A 21 0.23 7.32 -9.24
N PHE A 22 -0.04 6.47 -8.25
CA PHE A 22 -1.08 5.45 -8.33
C PHE A 22 -2.26 5.90 -7.48
N GLU A 23 -3.44 5.92 -8.09
CA GLU A 23 -4.68 6.09 -7.35
C GLU A 23 -4.99 4.82 -6.57
N LEU A 24 -5.65 4.99 -5.41
CA LEU A 24 -6.11 3.86 -4.64
C LEU A 24 -7.28 3.19 -5.40
N PRO A 25 -7.30 1.85 -5.50
CA PRO A 25 -8.33 1.14 -6.26
C PRO A 25 -9.70 1.30 -5.60
N GLU A 26 -10.77 1.39 -6.40
CA GLU A 26 -12.15 1.36 -5.90
C GLU A 26 -12.65 -0.08 -5.77
N LEU A 27 -13.34 -0.41 -4.67
CA LEU A 27 -14.08 -1.66 -4.53
C LEU A 27 -15.58 -1.41 -4.45
N TYR A 28 -16.35 -2.21 -5.18
CA TYR A 28 -17.83 -2.18 -5.16
C TYR A 28 -18.44 -3.33 -4.35
N GLN A 29 -17.61 -4.19 -3.75
CA GLN A 29 -18.04 -5.38 -3.00
C GLN A 29 -17.96 -5.12 -1.50
N THR A 30 -18.83 -5.79 -0.74
CA THR A 30 -18.77 -5.76 0.73
C THR A 30 -17.46 -6.40 1.19
N VAL A 31 -16.71 -5.68 2.02
CA VAL A 31 -15.47 -6.15 2.63
C VAL A 31 -15.80 -6.96 3.89
N GLU A 32 -15.51 -8.25 3.88
CA GLU A 32 -15.69 -9.13 5.04
C GLU A 32 -14.41 -9.31 5.86
N GLU A 33 -13.25 -9.14 5.21
CA GLU A 33 -11.93 -9.31 5.80
C GLU A 33 -11.02 -8.14 5.42
N MET A 34 -10.19 -7.70 6.36
CA MET A 34 -9.23 -6.62 6.16
C MET A 34 -7.96 -6.89 6.96
N GLY A 35 -6.79 -6.67 6.35
CA GLY A 35 -5.51 -6.66 7.03
C GLY A 35 -4.91 -5.26 7.05
N VAL A 36 -4.20 -4.91 8.12
CA VAL A 36 -3.43 -3.67 8.21
C VAL A 36 -1.99 -4.02 8.55
N ASP A 37 -1.05 -3.53 7.74
CA ASP A 37 0.39 -3.69 7.91
C ASP A 37 1.05 -2.30 7.93
N GLY A 38 2.19 -2.20 8.60
CA GLY A 38 3.02 -1.01 8.58
C GLY A 38 4.48 -1.37 8.71
N GLY A 39 5.32 -0.65 7.97
CA GLY A 39 6.75 -0.95 7.92
C GLY A 39 7.56 0.19 7.35
N LYS A 40 8.87 -0.05 7.18
CA LYS A 40 9.79 0.91 6.57
C LYS A 40 10.27 0.41 5.23
N VAL A 41 10.19 1.27 4.22
CA VAL A 41 10.78 1.02 2.90
C VAL A 41 11.94 1.95 2.63
N ARG A 42 12.99 1.44 1.99
CA ARG A 42 14.12 2.24 1.51
C ARG A 42 13.83 2.75 0.09
N LEU A 43 13.67 4.05 -0.04
CA LEU A 43 13.43 4.73 -1.31
C LEU A 43 14.76 5.19 -1.95
N PRO A 44 15.00 4.81 -3.22
CA PRO A 44 16.13 5.34 -3.97
C PRO A 44 15.88 6.81 -4.32
N THR A 45 16.90 7.64 -4.12
CA THR A 45 16.93 9.07 -4.45
C THR A 45 17.68 9.30 -5.77
N ALA A 46 17.88 10.57 -6.16
CA ALA A 46 18.67 10.91 -7.33
C ALA A 46 20.10 10.33 -7.23
N PHE A 47 20.75 10.16 -8.39
CA PHE A 47 22.11 9.62 -8.43
C PHE A 47 23.07 10.52 -7.64
N GLY A 48 23.80 9.94 -6.69
CA GLY A 48 24.70 10.68 -5.79
C GLY A 48 24.10 11.04 -4.43
N GLU A 49 22.80 10.87 -4.23
CA GLU A 49 22.13 11.12 -2.95
C GLU A 49 21.95 9.84 -2.12
N ARG A 50 21.87 10.00 -0.79
CA ARG A 50 21.60 8.89 0.12
C ARG A 50 20.13 8.47 0.01
N SER A 51 19.91 7.16 -0.09
CA SER A 51 18.56 6.59 -0.01
C SER A 51 17.87 6.99 1.30
N GLN A 52 16.56 7.21 1.22
CA GLN A 52 15.74 7.63 2.35
C GLN A 52 14.91 6.45 2.85
N TRP A 53 14.75 6.33 4.17
CA TRP A 53 13.77 5.41 4.74
C TRP A 53 12.45 6.15 4.94
N ARG A 54 11.33 5.52 4.57
CA ARG A 54 10.00 6.05 4.84
C ARG A 54 9.12 4.97 5.45
N ASP A 55 8.35 5.38 6.45
CA ASP A 55 7.28 4.56 7.01
C ASP A 55 6.10 4.51 6.04
N TYR A 56 5.49 3.33 5.92
CA TYR A 56 4.27 3.11 5.17
C TYR A 56 3.23 2.44 6.07
N ILE A 57 1.97 2.67 5.72
CA ILE A 57 0.83 1.90 6.20
C ILE A 57 0.14 1.31 4.97
N ALA A 58 -0.17 0.02 5.04
CA ALA A 58 -0.86 -0.71 4.00
C ALA A 58 -2.15 -1.33 4.55
N VAL A 59 -3.22 -1.26 3.77
CA VAL A 59 -4.48 -1.94 4.03
C VAL A 59 -4.70 -2.95 2.91
N THR A 60 -4.97 -4.19 3.28
CA THR A 60 -5.24 -5.31 2.38
C THR A 60 -6.68 -5.75 2.54
N PHE A 61 -7.40 -5.81 1.43
CA PHE A 61 -8.69 -6.49 1.33
C PHE A 61 -8.44 -7.82 0.60
N PRO A 62 -8.46 -8.97 1.31
CA PRO A 62 -8.11 -10.27 0.72
C PRO A 62 -8.89 -10.55 -0.56
N LYS A 63 -8.20 -11.02 -1.60
CA LYS A 63 -8.75 -11.31 -2.95
C LYS A 63 -9.29 -10.09 -3.73
N HIS A 64 -9.21 -8.88 -3.17
CA HIS A 64 -9.71 -7.67 -3.82
C HIS A 64 -8.56 -6.73 -4.21
N CYS A 65 -7.93 -6.07 -3.24
CA CYS A 65 -6.85 -5.13 -3.51
C CYS A 65 -5.99 -4.84 -2.28
N VAL A 66 -4.88 -4.15 -2.53
CA VAL A 66 -3.99 -3.61 -1.49
C VAL A 66 -3.78 -2.13 -1.78
N GLY A 67 -4.00 -1.29 -0.78
CA GLY A 67 -3.67 0.13 -0.80
C GLY A 67 -2.56 0.41 0.20
N ALA A 68 -1.54 1.19 -0.19
CA ALA A 68 -0.46 1.57 0.71
C ALA A 68 -0.05 3.02 0.47
N VAL A 69 0.17 3.78 1.55
CA VAL A 69 0.58 5.19 1.49
C VAL A 69 1.73 5.48 2.45
N PHE A 70 2.55 6.46 2.07
CA PHE A 70 3.60 7.00 2.95
C PHE A 70 3.04 8.15 3.79
N CYS A 71 3.18 8.07 5.10
CA CYS A 71 3.04 9.18 6.06
C CYS A 71 1.74 10.05 5.97
N VAL A 72 0.68 9.61 5.28
CA VAL A 72 -0.60 10.34 5.16
C VAL A 72 -1.74 9.41 5.57
N HIS A 73 -2.11 9.45 6.85
CA HIS A 73 -3.13 8.58 7.42
C HIS A 73 -4.54 8.92 6.90
N ASP A 74 -4.87 10.21 6.79
CA ASP A 74 -6.24 10.67 6.52
C ASP A 74 -6.76 10.21 5.15
N SER A 75 -5.92 10.21 4.12
CA SER A 75 -6.31 9.73 2.79
C SER A 75 -6.58 8.23 2.78
N LEU A 76 -5.80 7.44 3.54
CA LEU A 76 -5.99 5.99 3.64
C LEU A 76 -7.23 5.66 4.46
N VAL A 77 -7.45 6.34 5.58
CA VAL A 77 -8.66 6.19 6.41
C VAL A 77 -9.90 6.55 5.62
N SER A 78 -9.87 7.69 4.91
CA SER A 78 -10.96 8.11 4.05
C SER A 78 -11.24 7.07 2.98
N TRP A 79 -10.20 6.54 2.34
CA TRP A 79 -10.35 5.49 1.34
C TRP A 79 -10.94 4.19 1.92
N VAL A 80 -10.47 3.71 3.08
CA VAL A 80 -11.06 2.53 3.74
C VAL A 80 -12.54 2.76 4.05
N ASN A 81 -12.90 3.93 4.58
CA ASN A 81 -14.27 4.26 4.96
C ASN A 81 -15.23 4.48 3.79
N HIS A 82 -14.73 4.65 2.55
CA HIS A 82 -15.59 4.68 1.37
C HIS A 82 -16.13 3.30 0.99
N HIS A 83 -15.55 2.22 1.52
CA HIS A 83 -16.00 0.86 1.21
C HIS A 83 -17.10 0.41 2.17
N THR A 84 -18.03 -0.39 1.65
CA THR A 84 -19.02 -1.07 2.48
C THR A 84 -18.33 -2.19 3.25
N VAL A 85 -18.23 -2.05 4.57
CA VAL A 85 -17.61 -3.05 5.45
C VAL A 85 -18.70 -3.89 6.13
N ALA A 86 -18.53 -5.21 6.13
CA ALA A 86 -19.44 -6.14 6.78
C ALA A 86 -19.47 -5.93 8.30
N THR A 87 -20.58 -6.31 8.94
CA THR A 87 -20.70 -6.31 10.40
C THR A 87 -21.04 -7.72 10.88
N PRO A 88 -20.12 -8.45 11.54
CA PRO A 88 -18.75 -8.05 11.89
C PRO A 88 -17.79 -8.08 10.68
N VAL A 89 -16.65 -7.37 10.80
CA VAL A 89 -15.50 -7.48 9.90
C VAL A 89 -14.37 -8.25 10.59
N ILE A 90 -13.66 -9.08 9.84
CA ILE A 90 -12.52 -9.85 10.34
C ILE A 90 -11.24 -9.04 10.10
N CYS A 91 -10.56 -8.64 11.17
CA CYS A 91 -9.27 -7.98 11.10
C CYS A 91 -8.13 -9.02 11.14
N LEU A 92 -7.38 -9.13 10.05
CA LEU A 92 -6.20 -9.96 9.92
C LEU A 92 -4.98 -9.18 10.42
N GLY A 93 -4.39 -9.61 11.53
CA GLY A 93 -3.13 -9.10 12.04
C GLY A 93 -2.05 -10.17 11.97
N ASP A 94 -0.84 -9.79 11.60
CA ASP A 94 0.36 -10.64 11.66
C ASP A 94 1.15 -10.47 12.98
N GLY A 95 0.62 -9.67 13.91
CA GLY A 95 1.25 -9.37 15.20
C GLY A 95 2.28 -8.24 15.14
N GLN A 96 2.49 -7.61 13.97
CA GLN A 96 3.34 -6.43 13.84
C GLN A 96 2.62 -5.21 14.43
N LYS A 97 3.24 -4.61 15.46
CA LYS A 97 2.72 -3.37 16.04
C LYS A 97 2.96 -2.24 15.04
N LEU A 98 1.88 -1.64 14.56
CA LEU A 98 1.95 -0.38 13.83
C LEU A 98 2.63 0.67 14.72
N PRO A 99 3.47 1.56 14.15
CA PRO A 99 3.98 2.70 14.89
C PRO A 99 2.79 3.57 15.31
N LEU A 100 2.43 3.50 16.59
CA LEU A 100 1.53 4.46 17.21
C LEU A 100 2.39 5.67 17.56
N GLU A 101 2.15 6.80 16.91
CA GLU A 101 2.57 8.11 17.43
C GLU A 101 1.69 8.50 18.62
#